data_AF-A0A9X5XKC7-F1
#
_entry.id   AF-A0A9X5XKC7-F1
#
_cell.length_a   1.000
_cell.length_b   1.000
_cell.length_c   1.000
_cell.angle_alpha   90.00
_cell.angle_beta   90.00
_cell.angle_gamma   90.00
#
_symmetry.space_group_name_H-M   'P 1'
#
loop_
_entity.id
_entity.type
_entity.pdbx_description
1 polymer ?
#
loop_
_entity_poly.entity_id
_entity_poly.type
_entity_poly.pdbx_seq_one_letter_code
_entity_poly.pdbx_strand_id
1 'polypeptide(L)'
;MGTNGSTMLEPLRQGLPPLDPAAVSSAASCALPARYEAVREARQFTRRTLDQWDIGERFDDVCLVVSELVTNALRHALPSDTPRSDDQGPPVRLHLMRWTSRLVCAVRDPSHDSPVAGDSEDFSAESGRGLFLVDSFADSWGWHP
;
A
#
# COMPACT_ATOMS: atom_id res chain seq x y z
N MET A 1 -1.06 -17.18 28.85
CA MET A 1 -0.10 -16.08 28.60
C MET A 1 -0.26 -15.69 27.15
N GLY A 2 -1.11 -14.69 26.90
CA GLY A 2 -1.37 -14.14 25.58
C GLY A 2 -0.76 -12.74 25.47
N THR A 3 -0.66 -12.28 24.23
CA THR A 3 -0.13 -11.00 23.72
C THR A 3 1.39 -10.91 23.61
N ASN A 4 1.89 -10.78 22.38
CA ASN A 4 2.73 -9.63 21.95
C ASN A 4 2.92 -9.61 20.42
N GLY A 5 1.98 -8.92 19.75
CA GLY A 5 2.11 -7.95 18.64
C GLY A 5 3.31 -7.93 17.66
N SER A 6 4.04 -9.02 17.44
CA SER A 6 5.30 -9.01 16.67
C SER A 6 5.11 -9.10 15.15
N THR A 7 4.08 -8.47 14.58
CA THR A 7 3.74 -8.63 13.13
C THR A 7 3.48 -7.30 12.42
N MET A 8 3.93 -6.19 12.98
CA MET A 8 3.70 -4.86 12.43
C MET A 8 5.03 -4.22 11.99
N LEU A 9 5.59 -4.75 10.90
CA LEU A 9 6.60 -4.10 10.03
C LEU A 9 8.04 -4.02 10.56
N GLU A 10 8.64 -5.16 10.87
CA GLU A 10 10.09 -5.28 11.02
C GLU A 10 10.66 -6.07 9.83
N PRO A 11 11.30 -5.47 8.80
CA PRO A 11 11.37 -4.06 8.46
C PRO A 11 11.33 -3.79 6.92
N LEU A 12 10.75 -2.66 6.48
CA LEU A 12 10.80 -2.21 5.07
C LEU A 12 12.23 -1.74 4.67
N ARG A 13 13.24 -2.62 4.71
CA ARG A 13 14.65 -2.23 4.53
C ARG A 13 15.15 -2.59 3.15
N GLN A 14 14.69 -1.82 2.17
CA GLN A 14 15.57 -1.09 1.27
C GLN A 14 14.97 0.32 1.08
N GLY A 15 15.74 1.36 1.38
CA GLY A 15 15.35 2.77 1.17
C GLY A 15 14.69 3.50 2.35
N LEU A 16 14.06 2.83 3.32
CA LEU A 16 13.43 3.49 4.46
C LEU A 16 14.33 3.47 5.71
N PRO A 17 14.47 4.59 6.46
CA PRO A 17 15.14 4.58 7.75
C PRO A 17 14.37 3.69 8.75
N PRO A 18 15.02 3.10 9.75
CA PRO A 18 14.37 2.22 10.72
C PRO A 18 13.22 2.95 11.42
N LEU A 19 12.01 2.44 11.22
CA LEU A 19 10.81 2.90 11.91
C LEU A 19 10.67 2.10 13.20
N ASP A 20 10.56 2.78 14.34
CA ASP A 20 10.24 2.15 15.61
C ASP A 20 8.73 1.87 15.65
N PRO A 21 8.27 0.61 15.61
CA PRO A 21 6.85 0.29 15.65
C PRO A 21 6.18 0.75 16.96
N ALA A 22 6.93 0.94 18.05
CA ALA A 22 6.40 1.47 19.30
C ALA A 22 6.10 2.98 19.24
N ALA A 23 6.67 3.69 18.25
CA ALA A 23 6.48 5.13 18.06
C ALA A 23 5.31 5.48 17.13
N VAL A 24 4.55 4.48 16.66
CA VAL A 24 3.35 4.70 15.83
C VAL A 24 2.31 5.45 16.66
N SER A 25 1.95 6.65 16.23
CA SER A 25 0.89 7.44 16.86
C SER A 25 -0.50 6.94 16.47
N SER A 26 -0.67 6.51 15.21
CA SER A 26 -1.95 6.01 14.70
C SER A 26 -1.73 4.99 13.59
N ALA A 27 -2.58 3.96 13.52
CA ALA A 27 -2.56 2.97 12.45
C ALA A 27 -3.98 2.60 12.03
N ALA A 28 -4.17 2.37 10.73
CA ALA A 28 -5.43 1.88 10.17
C ALA A 28 -5.13 0.88 9.05
N SER A 29 -5.98 -0.14 8.90
CA SER A 29 -5.89 -1.07 7.77
C SER A 29 -7.25 -1.41 7.21
N CYS A 30 -7.32 -1.61 5.89
CA CYS A 30 -8.49 -2.19 5.24
C CYS A 30 -8.07 -3.34 4.33
N ALA A 31 -8.96 -4.31 4.19
CA ALA A 31 -8.76 -5.39 3.24
C ALA A 31 -9.53 -5.08 1.96
N LEU A 32 -8.89 -5.37 0.82
CA LEU A 32 -9.33 -4.96 -0.51
C LEU A 32 -9.67 -6.21 -1.33
N PRO A 33 -10.85 -6.26 -1.97
CA PRO A 33 -11.21 -7.39 -2.83
C PRO A 33 -10.32 -7.44 -4.08
N ALA A 34 -10.25 -8.62 -4.68
CA ALA A 34 -9.41 -8.95 -5.84
C ALA A 34 -9.95 -8.40 -7.18
N ARG A 35 -10.32 -7.12 -7.20
CA ARG A 35 -10.99 -6.47 -8.33
C ARG A 35 -10.57 -5.01 -8.44
N TYR A 36 -10.50 -4.45 -9.65
CA TYR A 36 -10.00 -3.09 -9.86
C TYR A 36 -10.86 -2.01 -9.17
N GLU A 37 -12.14 -2.27 -8.90
CA GLU A 37 -13.01 -1.37 -8.14
C GLU A 37 -12.50 -1.15 -6.70
N ALA A 38 -11.69 -2.07 -6.17
CA ALA A 38 -11.07 -1.93 -4.86
C ALA A 38 -10.13 -0.72 -4.76
N VAL A 39 -9.63 -0.19 -5.88
CA VAL A 39 -8.87 1.07 -5.88
C VAL A 39 -9.73 2.21 -5.35
N ARG A 40 -11.02 2.28 -5.72
CA ARG A 40 -11.94 3.28 -5.18
C ARG A 40 -12.17 3.10 -3.68
N GLU A 41 -12.28 1.85 -3.22
CA GLU A 41 -12.40 1.52 -1.80
C GLU A 41 -11.15 1.97 -1.02
N ALA A 42 -9.95 1.74 -1.57
CA ALA A 42 -8.68 2.20 -1.01
C ALA A 42 -8.58 3.73 -0.90
N ARG A 43 -9.01 4.47 -1.93
CA ARG A 43 -9.04 5.95 -1.91
C ARG A 43 -10.00 6.48 -0.83
N GLN A 44 -11.19 5.89 -0.74
CA GLN A 44 -12.18 6.31 0.26
C GLN A 44 -11.70 6.01 1.68
N PHE A 45 -11.09 4.85 1.90
CA PHE A 45 -10.47 4.50 3.17
C PHE A 45 -9.38 5.51 3.53
N THR A 46 -8.46 5.79 2.60
CA THR A 46 -7.36 6.74 2.78
C THR A 46 -7.88 8.12 3.16
N ARG A 47 -8.89 8.65 2.45
CA ARG A 47 -9.48 9.95 2.78
C ARG A 47 -9.99 9.98 4.22
N ARG A 48 -10.81 9.01 4.60
CA ARG A 48 -11.39 8.93 5.95
C ARG A 48 -10.31 8.83 7.02
N THR A 49 -9.26 8.04 6.79
CA THR A 49 -8.17 7.89 7.74
C THR A 49 -7.36 9.18 7.90
N LEU A 50 -7.04 9.88 6.81
CA LEU A 50 -6.29 11.14 6.87
C LEU A 50 -7.12 12.25 7.52
N ASP A 51 -8.42 12.33 7.23
CA ASP A 51 -9.34 13.26 7.87
C ASP A 51 -9.43 12.99 9.38
N GLN A 52 -9.52 11.70 9.80
CA GLN A 52 -9.51 11.31 11.22
C GLN A 52 -8.19 11.61 11.93
N TRP A 53 -7.10 11.74 11.19
CA TRP A 53 -5.79 12.07 11.71
C TRP A 53 -5.47 13.56 11.60
N ASP A 54 -6.41 14.40 11.18
CA ASP A 54 -6.16 15.84 11.00
C ASP A 54 -4.96 16.15 10.08
N ILE A 55 -4.76 15.32 9.04
CA ILE A 55 -3.73 15.50 7.99
C ILE A 55 -4.34 15.39 6.58
N GLY A 56 -5.60 15.78 6.46
CA GLY A 56 -6.37 15.70 5.21
C GLY A 56 -5.79 16.55 4.08
N GLU A 57 -4.95 17.55 4.37
CA GLU A 57 -4.28 18.36 3.34
C GLU A 57 -3.32 17.53 2.47
N ARG A 58 -2.83 16.39 2.97
CA ARG A 58 -1.95 15.48 2.24
C ARG A 58 -2.71 14.47 1.37
N PHE A 59 -4.04 14.57 1.30
CA PHE A 59 -4.87 13.56 0.67
C PHE A 59 -4.49 13.32 -0.79
N ASP A 60 -4.26 14.36 -1.59
CA ASP A 60 -4.04 14.19 -3.02
C ASP A 60 -2.77 13.37 -3.32
N ASP A 61 -1.65 13.71 -2.67
CA ASP A 61 -0.38 13.00 -2.82
C ASP A 61 -0.47 11.55 -2.32
N VAL A 62 -1.04 11.36 -1.13
CA VAL A 62 -1.16 10.03 -0.50
C VAL A 62 -2.13 9.14 -1.28
N CYS A 63 -3.23 9.69 -1.75
CA CYS A 63 -4.23 8.99 -2.54
C CYS A 63 -3.65 8.50 -3.87
N LEU A 64 -2.77 9.29 -4.47
CA LEU A 64 -2.04 8.90 -5.66
C LEU A 64 -1.15 7.69 -5.37
N VAL A 65 -0.26 7.80 -4.37
CA VAL A 65 0.66 6.70 -3.99
C VAL A 65 -0.11 5.41 -3.68
N VAL A 66 -1.19 5.51 -2.88
CA VAL A 66 -2.05 4.37 -2.55
C VAL A 66 -2.69 3.78 -3.80
N SER A 67 -3.18 4.61 -4.72
CA SER A 67 -3.82 4.13 -5.95
C SER A 67 -2.84 3.36 -6.82
N GLU A 68 -1.60 3.83 -6.96
CA GLU A 68 -0.58 3.15 -7.74
C GLU A 68 -0.15 1.82 -7.10
N LEU A 69 0.11 1.81 -5.80
CA LEU A 69 0.49 0.59 -5.09
C LEU A 69 -0.62 -0.47 -5.11
N VAL A 70 -1.88 -0.08 -4.88
CA VAL A 70 -3.02 -0.99 -4.93
C VAL A 70 -3.25 -1.49 -6.35
N THR A 71 -3.11 -0.63 -7.36
CA THR A 71 -3.24 -1.04 -8.76
C THR A 71 -2.15 -2.04 -9.13
N ASN A 72 -0.90 -1.81 -8.70
CA ASN A 72 0.20 -2.74 -8.91
C ASN A 72 -0.10 -4.11 -8.29
N ALA A 73 -0.54 -4.15 -7.03
CA ALA A 73 -0.92 -5.39 -6.36
C ALA A 73 -2.06 -6.13 -7.07
N LEU A 74 -3.13 -5.43 -7.44
CA LEU A 74 -4.29 -6.03 -8.11
C LEU A 74 -3.96 -6.53 -9.53
N ARG A 75 -3.04 -5.85 -10.23
CA ARG A 75 -2.68 -6.19 -11.60
C ARG A 75 -1.64 -7.32 -11.69
N HIS A 76 -0.64 -7.29 -10.80
CA HIS A 76 0.55 -8.14 -10.94
C HIS A 76 0.67 -9.23 -9.88
N ALA A 77 0.08 -9.04 -8.70
CA ALA A 77 0.27 -9.98 -7.59
C ALA A 77 -0.88 -10.98 -7.39
N LEU A 78 -1.95 -10.87 -8.19
CA LEU A 78 -3.07 -11.80 -8.14
C LEU A 78 -2.87 -12.89 -9.20
N PRO A 79 -2.82 -14.19 -8.83
CA PRO A 79 -2.66 -15.25 -9.81
C PRO A 79 -3.92 -15.31 -10.68
N SER A 80 -3.73 -15.27 -12.00
CA SER A 80 -4.85 -15.34 -12.96
C SER A 80 -5.54 -16.71 -12.98
N ASP A 81 -4.86 -17.77 -12.50
CA ASP A 81 -5.27 -19.17 -12.64
C ASP A 81 -5.65 -19.87 -11.32
N THR A 82 -5.55 -19.21 -10.15
CA THR A 82 -5.96 -19.84 -8.89
C THR A 82 -7.44 -19.61 -8.62
N PRO A 83 -8.28 -20.67 -8.55
CA PRO A 83 -9.67 -20.52 -8.15
C PRO A 83 -9.71 -20.00 -6.71
N ARG A 84 -10.24 -18.79 -6.52
CA ARG A 84 -10.46 -18.22 -5.19
C ARG A 84 -11.64 -18.94 -4.57
N SER A 85 -11.40 -19.69 -3.50
CA SER A 85 -12.49 -20.16 -2.64
C SER A 85 -13.05 -18.96 -1.88
N ASP A 86 -14.37 -18.89 -1.68
CA ASP A 86 -15.01 -17.83 -0.87
C ASP A 86 -14.48 -17.77 0.58
N ASP A 87 -13.82 -18.84 1.05
CA ASP A 87 -13.19 -18.95 2.36
C ASP A 87 -11.79 -18.29 2.43
N GLN A 88 -11.18 -17.99 1.28
CA GLN A 88 -9.95 -17.20 1.21
C GLN A 88 -10.32 -15.72 1.23
N GLY A 89 -10.14 -15.10 2.39
CA GLY A 89 -10.36 -13.67 2.58
C GLY A 89 -9.66 -12.76 1.54
N PRO A 90 -9.97 -11.46 1.57
CA PRO A 90 -9.40 -10.48 0.64
C PRO A 90 -7.87 -10.58 0.55
N PRO A 91 -7.30 -10.68 -0.67
CA PRO A 91 -5.89 -11.03 -0.87
C PRO A 91 -4.96 -9.84 -0.67
N VAL A 92 -5.49 -8.63 -0.85
CA VAL A 92 -4.75 -7.37 -0.76
C VAL A 92 -5.18 -6.64 0.50
N ARG A 93 -4.22 -6.06 1.21
CA ARG A 93 -4.46 -5.27 2.42
C ARG A 93 -3.69 -3.97 2.34
N LEU A 94 -4.39 -2.87 2.54
CA LEU A 94 -3.80 -1.54 2.67
C LEU A 94 -3.60 -1.23 4.15
N HIS A 95 -2.42 -0.73 4.49
CA HIS A 95 -2.04 -0.23 5.80
C HIS A 95 -1.60 1.23 5.69
N LEU A 96 -2.15 2.07 6.56
CA LEU A 96 -1.70 3.43 6.80
C LEU A 96 -1.17 3.49 8.21
N MET A 97 0.02 4.06 8.38
CA MET A 97 0.66 4.20 9.69
C MET A 97 1.31 5.56 9.83
N ARG A 98 0.98 6.23 10.91
CA ARG A 98 1.45 7.59 11.20
C ARG A 98 2.36 7.58 12.42
N TRP A 99 3.54 8.16 12.23
CA TRP A 99 4.44 8.61 13.29
C TRP A 99 4.37 10.13 13.40
N THR A 100 5.05 10.69 14.40
CA THR A 100 5.09 12.14 14.67
C THR A 100 5.41 12.98 13.44
N SER A 101 6.27 12.51 12.54
CA SER A 101 6.71 13.24 11.33
C SER A 101 6.59 12.47 10.02
N ARG A 102 6.02 11.27 10.02
CA ARG A 102 6.02 10.37 8.85
C ARG A 102 4.68 9.67 8.70
N LEU A 103 4.28 9.48 7.45
CA LEU A 103 3.17 8.63 7.05
C LEU A 103 3.72 7.51 6.17
N VAL A 104 3.38 6.27 6.50
CA VAL A 104 3.73 5.09 5.71
C VAL A 104 2.46 4.51 5.13
N CYS A 105 2.49 4.30 3.82
CA CYS A 105 1.46 3.58 3.08
C CYS A 105 2.06 2.24 2.65
N ALA A 106 1.49 1.13 3.11
CA ALA A 106 1.96 -0.20 2.74
C ALA A 106 0.79 -1.02 2.15
N VAL A 107 1.04 -1.66 1.02
CA VAL A 107 0.12 -2.62 0.41
C VAL A 107 0.75 -3.99 0.55
N ARG A 108 0.02 -4.91 1.15
CA ARG A 108 0.39 -6.33 1.23
C ARG A 108 -0.50 -7.10 0.28
N ASP A 109 0.09 -7.97 -0.51
CA ASP A 109 -0.59 -8.86 -1.45
C ASP A 109 -0.04 -10.30 -1.27
N PRO A 110 -0.55 -11.30 -2.01
CA PRO A 110 -0.13 -12.69 -1.82
C PRO A 110 1.13 -13.06 -2.62
N SER A 111 1.69 -12.16 -3.43
CA SER A 111 2.89 -12.45 -4.22
C SER A 111 4.16 -12.26 -3.39
N HIS A 112 5.21 -13.00 -3.76
CA HIS A 112 6.58 -12.79 -3.27
C HIS A 112 7.42 -11.99 -4.29
N ASP A 113 6.84 -11.61 -5.42
CA ASP A 113 7.51 -10.86 -6.46
C ASP A 113 7.62 -9.37 -6.11
N SER A 114 8.65 -8.72 -6.64
CA SER A 114 8.81 -7.27 -6.51
C SER A 114 7.69 -6.52 -7.24
N PRO A 115 7.31 -5.31 -6.78
CA PRO A 115 6.44 -4.42 -7.54
C PRO A 115 6.96 -4.21 -8.96
N VAL A 116 6.05 -4.15 -9.94
CA VAL A 116 6.41 -4.06 -11.35
C VAL A 116 6.44 -2.59 -11.74
N ALA A 117 7.63 -2.10 -12.08
CA ALA A 117 7.74 -0.81 -12.78
C ALA A 117 7.17 -1.02 -14.18
N GLY A 118 6.18 -0.22 -14.58
CA GLY A 118 5.62 -0.36 -15.91
C GLY A 118 6.67 -0.04 -16.98
N ASP A 119 6.64 -0.80 -18.08
CA ASP A 119 7.59 -0.62 -19.19
C ASP A 119 7.49 0.81 -19.75
N SER A 120 8.61 1.52 -19.72
CA SER A 120 8.73 2.92 -20.12
C SER A 120 8.64 3.18 -21.63
N GLU A 121 8.31 2.16 -22.44
CA GLU A 121 8.33 2.25 -23.90
C GLU A 121 7.06 2.90 -24.49
N ASP A 122 5.94 2.93 -23.75
CA ASP A 122 4.70 3.60 -24.17
C ASP A 122 4.38 4.80 -23.27
N PHE A 123 5.00 5.95 -23.55
CA PHE A 123 4.73 7.23 -22.85
C PHE A 123 3.25 7.70 -22.93
N SER A 124 2.47 7.14 -23.86
CA SER A 124 1.03 7.34 -24.04
C SER A 124 0.15 6.38 -23.22
N ALA A 125 0.71 5.29 -22.67
CA ALA A 125 -0.03 4.39 -21.81
C ALA A 125 0.06 4.89 -20.35
N GLU A 126 -1.08 5.25 -19.76
CA GLU A 126 -1.17 5.55 -18.31
C GLU A 126 -0.71 4.37 -17.44
N SER A 127 -0.65 3.13 -17.99
CA SER A 127 -0.25 1.91 -17.29
C SER A 127 1.25 1.79 -16.94
N GLY A 128 2.11 2.72 -17.39
CA GLY A 128 3.56 2.63 -17.21
C GLY A 128 4.15 3.40 -16.01
N ARG A 129 3.42 4.40 -15.49
CA ARG A 129 3.99 5.44 -14.62
C ARG A 129 3.87 5.15 -13.12
N GLY A 130 3.25 4.05 -12.72
CA GLY A 130 2.81 3.87 -11.33
C GLY A 130 3.92 4.00 -10.29
N LEU A 131 4.98 3.21 -10.40
CA LEU A 131 6.11 3.31 -9.46
C LEU A 131 6.92 4.60 -9.62
N PHE A 132 6.96 5.20 -10.82
CA PHE A 132 7.59 6.52 -11.00
C PHE A 132 6.84 7.62 -10.26
N LEU A 133 5.51 7.54 -10.22
CA LEU A 133 4.71 8.46 -9.42
C LEU A 133 4.91 8.20 -7.92
N VAL A 134 4.98 6.94 -7.49
CA VAL A 134 5.34 6.63 -6.09
C VAL A 134 6.68 7.25 -5.71
N ASP A 135 7.69 7.15 -6.60
CA ASP A 135 9.01 7.75 -6.40
C ASP A 135 8.98 9.28 -6.34
N SER A 136 8.10 9.91 -7.11
CA SER A 136 7.98 11.38 -7.16
C SER A 136 7.24 11.98 -5.96
N PHE A 137 6.31 11.24 -5.35
CA PHE A 137 5.42 11.72 -4.28
C PHE A 137 5.78 11.17 -2.89
N ALA A 138 6.69 10.20 -2.79
CA ALA A 138 7.17 9.67 -1.52
C ALA A 138 8.60 10.13 -1.22
N ASP A 139 8.89 10.44 0.05
CA ASP A 139 10.26 10.71 0.49
C ASP A 139 11.19 9.49 0.29
N SER A 140 10.62 8.29 0.36
CA SER A 140 11.29 7.00 0.14
C SER A 140 10.24 5.89 0.03
N TRP A 141 10.55 4.83 -0.70
CA TRP A 141 9.73 3.63 -0.80
C TRP A 141 10.59 2.38 -0.96
N GLY A 142 9.98 1.20 -0.80
CA GLY A 142 10.64 -0.10 -0.92
C GLY A 142 9.64 -1.25 -0.87
N TRP A 143 10.13 -2.48 -0.94
CA TRP A 143 9.31 -3.70 -0.92
C TRP A 143 10.02 -4.86 -0.18
N HIS A 144 9.25 -5.87 0.22
CA HIS A 144 9.74 -7.08 0.89
C HIS A 144 8.78 -8.26 0.65
N PRO A 145 9.28 -9.50 0.46
CA PRO A 145 8.46 -10.70 0.23
C PRO A 145 7.78 -11.30 1.47
#